data_AF-A0A367AA94-F1
#
_entry.id   AF-A0A367AA94-F1
#
_cell.length_a   1.000
_cell.length_b   1.000
_cell.length_c   1.000
_cell.angle_alpha   90.00
_cell.angle_beta   90.00
_cell.angle_gamma   90.00
#
_symmetry.space_group_name_H-M   'P 1'
#
loop_
_entity.id
_entity.type
_entity.pdbx_description
1 polymer ?
#
loop_
_entity_poly.entity_id
_entity_poly.type
_entity_poly.pdbx_seq_one_letter_code
_entity_poly.pdbx_strand_id
1 'polypeptide(L)'
;MSYDEVRVDPAVAAGGVLAWQAAAEALQARVREATSAIESAHGTQPWGGDSAGEQFSGAYLESAPTVAQGVPATADQLVELGDGVELAIQRSLDSDAEQAAEVTVEVESGL
;
A
#
# COMPACT_ATOMS: atom_id res chain seq x y z
N MET A 1 -23.61 -9.53 -28.73
CA MET A 1 -22.32 -9.34 -28.05
C MET A 1 -22.49 -9.98 -26.68
N SER A 2 -21.63 -10.92 -26.30
CA SER A 2 -21.61 -11.45 -24.93
C SER A 2 -20.89 -10.41 -24.08
N TYR A 3 -21.55 -9.86 -23.08
CA TYR A 3 -20.87 -9.07 -22.06
C TYR A 3 -20.25 -10.06 -21.09
N ASP A 4 -18.95 -9.92 -20.81
CA ASP A 4 -18.32 -10.64 -19.70
C ASP A 4 -18.85 -10.02 -18.39
N GLU A 5 -19.60 -10.78 -17.61
CA GLU A 5 -20.10 -10.36 -16.31
C GLU A 5 -18.96 -10.48 -15.28
N VAL A 6 -18.52 -9.35 -14.74
CA VAL A 6 -17.56 -9.32 -13.63
C VAL A 6 -18.34 -9.44 -12.34
N ARG A 7 -18.15 -10.54 -11.60
CA ARG A 7 -18.73 -10.71 -10.27
C ARG A 7 -17.64 -10.58 -9.21
N VAL A 8 -17.88 -9.68 -8.25
CA VAL A 8 -17.07 -9.56 -7.04
C VAL A 8 -17.74 -10.36 -5.93
N ASP A 9 -17.01 -11.29 -5.31
CA ASP A 9 -17.45 -11.91 -4.05
C ASP A 9 -17.14 -10.93 -2.90
N PRO A 10 -18.14 -10.34 -2.23
CA PRO A 10 -17.91 -9.32 -1.22
C PRO A 10 -17.12 -9.84 -0.01
N ALA A 11 -17.29 -11.11 0.36
CA ALA A 11 -16.60 -11.69 1.52
C ALA A 11 -15.12 -11.92 1.22
N VAL A 12 -14.80 -12.40 0.01
CA VAL A 12 -13.42 -12.57 -0.45
C VAL A 12 -12.74 -11.20 -0.60
N ALA A 13 -13.44 -10.22 -1.18
CA ALA A 13 -12.93 -8.87 -1.37
C ALA A 13 -12.61 -8.18 -0.03
N ALA A 14 -13.55 -8.22 0.93
CA ALA A 14 -13.34 -7.68 2.27
C ALA A 14 -12.18 -8.36 3.00
N GLY A 15 -12.07 -9.69 2.90
CA GLY A 15 -10.96 -10.44 3.48
C GLY A 15 -9.61 -10.05 2.87
N GLY A 16 -9.56 -9.84 1.55
CA GLY A 16 -8.36 -9.40 0.83
C GLY A 16 -7.91 -7.99 1.24
N VAL A 17 -8.85 -7.03 1.35
CA VAL A 17 -8.56 -5.66 1.81
C VAL A 17 -7.99 -5.66 3.23
N LEU A 18 -8.61 -6.41 4.15
CA LEU A 18 -8.11 -6.52 5.53
C LEU A 18 -6.70 -7.12 5.58
N ALA A 19 -6.44 -8.17 4.79
CA ALA A 19 -5.11 -8.77 4.71
C ALA A 19 -4.07 -7.79 4.14
N TRP A 20 -4.44 -7.01 3.13
CA TRP A 20 -3.60 -5.96 2.56
C TRP A 20 -3.27 -4.88 3.59
N GLN A 21 -4.28 -4.33 4.26
CA GLN A 21 -4.11 -3.28 5.27
C GLN A 21 -3.17 -3.76 6.39
N ALA A 22 -3.39 -4.96 6.91
CA ALA A 22 -2.51 -5.55 7.93
C ALA A 22 -1.06 -5.71 7.45
N ALA A 23 -0.86 -6.14 6.20
CA ALA A 23 0.47 -6.27 5.63
C ALA A 23 1.16 -4.92 5.40
N ALA A 24 0.41 -3.90 4.95
CA ALA A 24 0.92 -2.56 4.71
C ALA A 24 1.29 -1.85 6.03
N GLU A 25 0.47 -1.98 7.07
CA GLU A 25 0.80 -1.50 8.42
C GLU A 25 2.07 -2.17 8.98
N ALA A 26 2.17 -3.49 8.86
CA ALA A 26 3.35 -4.23 9.29
C ALA A 26 4.62 -3.80 8.53
N LEU A 27 4.49 -3.51 7.23
CA LEU A 27 5.58 -2.98 6.42
C LEU A 27 6.00 -1.58 6.88
N GLN A 28 5.05 -0.66 7.05
CA GLN A 28 5.34 0.69 7.55
C GLN A 28 6.03 0.67 8.90
N ALA A 29 5.57 -0.17 9.84
CA ALA A 29 6.18 -0.33 11.15
C ALA A 29 7.64 -0.78 11.04
N ARG A 30 7.91 -1.81 10.20
CA ARG A 30 9.26 -2.31 9.96
C ARG A 30 10.17 -1.28 9.31
N VAL A 31 9.66 -0.52 8.33
CA VAL A 31 10.42 0.53 7.67
C VAL A 31 10.79 1.62 8.66
N ARG A 32 9.86 2.08 9.51
CA ARG A 32 10.15 3.08 10.55
C ARG A 32 11.20 2.57 11.54
N GLU A 33 11.07 1.32 12.00
CA GLU A 33 12.05 0.70 12.91
C GLU A 33 13.45 0.62 12.26
N ALA A 34 13.53 0.14 11.03
CA ALA A 34 14.79 0.01 10.31
C ALA A 34 15.46 1.38 10.06
N THR A 35 14.69 2.38 9.61
CA THR A 35 15.22 3.74 9.39
C THR A 35 15.73 4.35 10.69
N SER A 36 14.98 4.21 11.80
CA SER A 36 15.42 4.71 13.10
C SER A 36 16.70 4.01 13.60
N ALA A 37 16.81 2.69 13.38
CA ALA A 37 18.02 1.94 13.72
C ALA A 37 19.23 2.41 12.91
N ILE A 38 19.06 2.68 11.61
CA ILE A 38 20.09 3.21 10.73
C ILE A 38 20.52 4.62 11.16
N GLU A 39 19.56 5.51 11.45
CA GLU A 39 19.85 6.87 11.93
C GLU A 39 20.60 6.85 13.27
N SER A 40 20.19 5.98 14.19
CA SER A 40 20.89 5.81 15.46
C SER A 40 22.30 5.28 15.28
N ALA A 41 22.50 4.31 14.37
CA ALA A 41 23.82 3.78 14.04
C ALA A 41 24.70 4.83 13.36
N HIS A 42 24.13 5.66 12.47
CA HIS A 42 24.84 6.78 11.85
C HIS A 42 25.32 7.80 12.88
N GLY A 43 24.47 8.16 13.85
CA GLY A 43 24.79 9.15 14.88
C GLY A 43 25.99 8.77 15.77
N THR A 44 26.36 7.48 15.84
CA THR A 44 27.55 7.02 16.56
C THR A 44 28.83 7.04 15.72
N GLN A 45 28.74 7.37 14.42
CA GLN A 45 29.84 7.41 13.46
C GLN A 45 30.78 6.18 13.55
N PRO A 46 30.25 4.95 13.35
CA PRO A 46 30.94 3.70 13.66
C PRO A 46 32.07 3.36 12.69
N TRP A 47 32.22 4.11 11.60
CA TRP A 47 33.12 3.81 10.48
C TRP A 47 34.61 4.07 10.78
N GLY A 48 34.95 4.72 11.89
CA GLY A 48 36.35 5.06 12.20
C GLY A 48 36.90 6.19 11.33
N GLY A 49 38.05 6.73 11.72
CA GLY A 49 38.71 7.87 11.04
C GLY A 49 39.86 7.47 10.12
N ASP A 50 39.97 6.19 9.75
CA ASP A 50 40.96 5.76 8.78
C ASP A 50 40.43 5.94 7.34
N SER A 51 41.28 5.68 6.34
CA SER A 51 40.90 5.86 4.94
C SER A 51 39.73 4.99 4.50
N ALA A 52 39.52 3.84 5.16
CA ALA A 52 38.39 2.96 4.85
C ALA A 52 37.08 3.51 5.44
N GLY A 53 37.15 4.04 6.66
CA GLY A 53 36.05 4.74 7.32
C GLY A 53 35.62 5.99 6.59
N GLU A 54 36.57 6.79 6.13
CA GLU A 54 36.30 7.98 5.30
C GLU A 54 35.61 7.59 3.98
N GLN A 55 36.10 6.58 3.27
CA GLN A 55 35.47 6.07 2.04
C GLN A 55 34.04 5.59 2.29
N PHE A 56 33.83 4.81 3.36
CA PHE A 56 32.50 4.32 3.72
C PHE A 56 31.55 5.49 4.04
N SER A 57 32.00 6.44 4.86
CA SER A 57 31.18 7.60 5.25
C SER A 57 30.77 8.44 4.05
N GLY A 58 31.67 8.62 3.07
CA GLY A 58 31.37 9.33 1.82
C GLY A 58 30.27 8.64 1.01
N ALA A 59 30.43 7.33 0.75
CA ALA A 59 29.44 6.55 0.01
C ALA A 59 28.09 6.44 0.74
N TYR A 60 28.13 6.32 2.07
CA TYR A 60 26.93 6.32 2.90
C TYR A 60 26.18 7.65 2.79
N LEU A 61 26.85 8.79 2.97
CA LEU A 61 26.23 10.11 2.94
C LEU A 61 25.68 10.47 1.54
N GLU A 62 26.27 9.95 0.47
CA GLU A 62 25.77 10.12 -0.89
C GLU A 62 24.42 9.42 -1.11
N SER A 63 24.24 8.23 -0.53
CA SER A 63 23.06 7.38 -0.73
C SER A 63 21.99 7.51 0.35
N ALA A 64 22.37 7.92 1.57
CA ALA A 64 21.49 7.99 2.72
C ALA A 64 20.23 8.85 2.51
N PRO A 65 20.27 10.03 1.86
CA PRO A 65 19.07 10.83 1.62
C PRO A 65 18.04 10.11 0.74
N THR A 66 18.50 9.40 -0.29
CA THR A 66 17.65 8.64 -1.21
C THR A 66 16.96 7.49 -0.48
N VAL A 67 17.68 6.76 0.36
CA VAL A 67 17.13 5.63 1.14
C VAL A 67 16.17 6.15 2.22
N ALA A 68 16.56 7.20 2.93
CA ALA A 68 15.77 7.80 4.01
C ALA A 68 14.41 8.33 3.54
N GLN A 69 14.31 8.78 2.29
CA GLN A 69 13.06 9.27 1.71
C GLN A 69 12.32 8.21 0.90
N GLY A 70 13.04 7.42 0.09
CA GLY A 70 12.44 6.49 -0.86
C GLY A 70 11.78 5.28 -0.22
N VAL A 71 12.39 4.71 0.83
CA VAL A 71 11.86 3.51 1.48
C VAL A 71 10.54 3.83 2.23
N PRO A 72 10.45 4.89 3.06
CA PRO A 72 9.18 5.30 3.64
C PRO A 72 8.12 5.64 2.60
N ALA A 73 8.47 6.41 1.56
CA ALA A 73 7.54 6.78 0.50
C ALA A 73 6.93 5.56 -0.22
N THR A 74 7.73 4.51 -0.43
CA THR A 74 7.25 3.27 -1.06
C THR A 74 6.28 2.52 -0.13
N ALA A 75 6.55 2.51 1.17
CA ALA A 75 5.65 1.90 2.15
C ALA A 75 4.32 2.66 2.24
N ASP A 76 4.35 3.99 2.16
CA ASP A 76 3.15 4.84 2.16
C ASP A 76 2.31 4.63 0.89
N GLN A 77 2.95 4.53 -0.29
CA GLN A 77 2.25 4.22 -1.55
C GLN A 77 1.50 2.87 -1.51
N LEU A 78 2.01 1.88 -0.78
CA LEU A 78 1.32 0.60 -0.63
C LEU A 78 0.07 0.71 0.25
N VAL A 79 0.06 1.62 1.23
CA VAL A 79 -1.16 1.92 2.00
C VAL A 79 -2.17 2.63 1.11
N GLU A 80 -1.76 3.68 0.40
CA GLU A 80 -2.64 4.43 -0.50
C GLU A 80 -3.25 3.55 -1.60
N LEU A 81 -2.48 2.58 -2.12
CA LEU A 81 -2.98 1.61 -3.09
C LEU A 81 -4.07 0.70 -2.48
N GLY A 82 -3.93 0.32 -1.21
CA GLY A 82 -4.94 -0.44 -0.48
C GLY A 82 -6.27 0.32 -0.38
N ASP A 83 -6.22 1.60 0.00
CA ASP A 83 -7.39 2.48 0.09
C ASP A 83 -8.08 2.63 -1.28
N GLY A 84 -7.28 2.74 -2.35
CA GLY A 84 -7.78 2.79 -3.73
C GLY A 84 -8.50 1.50 -4.16
N VAL A 85 -7.97 0.35 -3.76
CA VAL A 85 -8.60 -0.97 -4.01
C VAL A 85 -9.91 -1.11 -3.24
N GLU A 86 -9.94 -0.73 -1.97
CA GLU A 86 -11.16 -0.73 -1.15
C GLU A 86 -12.26 0.15 -1.79
N LEU A 87 -11.92 1.37 -2.18
CA LEU A 87 -12.84 2.28 -2.85
C LEU A 87 -13.36 1.71 -4.18
N ALA A 88 -12.50 1.07 -4.97
CA ALA A 88 -12.90 0.45 -6.23
C ALA A 88 -13.88 -0.71 -6.02
N ILE A 89 -13.64 -1.55 -5.01
CA ILE A 89 -14.55 -2.63 -4.61
C ILE A 89 -15.91 -2.05 -4.20
N GLN A 90 -15.92 -1.04 -3.32
CA GLN A 90 -17.16 -0.43 -2.86
C GLN A 90 -17.99 0.13 -4.02
N ARG A 91 -17.35 0.86 -4.95
CA ARG A 91 -18.02 1.39 -6.13
C ARG A 91 -18.57 0.31 -7.06
N SER A 92 -17.87 -0.81 -7.19
CA SER A 92 -18.36 -1.95 -7.98
C SER A 92 -19.63 -2.54 -7.36
N LEU A 93 -19.64 -2.73 -6.03
CA LEU A 93 -20.79 -3.28 -5.31
C LEU A 93 -22.00 -2.33 -5.34
N ASP A 94 -21.77 -1.03 -5.21
CA ASP A 94 -22.84 -0.02 -5.28
C ASP A 94 -23.47 0.02 -6.69
N SER A 95 -22.63 -0.04 -7.74
CA SER A 95 -23.08 -0.12 -9.14
C SER A 95 -23.92 -1.37 -9.41
N ASP A 96 -23.51 -2.53 -8.88
CA ASP A 96 -24.25 -3.78 -9.03
C ASP A 96 -25.62 -3.70 -8.32
N ALA A 97 -25.68 -3.05 -7.16
CA ALA A 97 -26.91 -2.85 -6.40
C ALA A 97 -27.89 -1.92 -7.13
N GLU A 98 -27.41 -0.83 -7.74
CA GLU A 98 -28.23 0.09 -8.54
C GLU A 98 -28.82 -0.61 -9.77
N GLN A 99 -28.00 -1.36 -10.52
CA GLN A 99 -28.47 -2.12 -11.69
C GLN A 99 -29.49 -3.20 -11.29
N ALA A 100 -29.27 -3.91 -10.17
CA ALA A 100 -30.23 -4.87 -9.67
C ALA A 100 -31.57 -4.22 -9.29
N ALA A 101 -31.55 -3.02 -8.72
CA ALA A 101 -32.76 -2.27 -8.38
C ALA A 101 -33.55 -1.85 -9.62
N GLU A 102 -32.89 -1.34 -10.67
CA GLU A 102 -33.55 -0.96 -11.93
C GLU A 102 -34.25 -2.15 -12.61
N VAL A 103 -33.58 -3.31 -12.68
CA VAL A 103 -34.17 -4.54 -13.24
C VAL A 103 -35.39 -4.98 -12.44
N THR A 104 -35.35 -4.88 -11.11
CA THR A 104 -36.46 -5.29 -10.25
C THR A 104 -37.70 -4.39 -10.48
N VAL A 105 -37.49 -3.08 -10.66
CA VAL A 105 -38.57 -2.12 -10.93
C VAL A 105 -39.16 -2.29 -12.35
N GLU A 106 -38.34 -2.56 -13.36
CA GLU A 106 -38.84 -2.83 -14.72
C GLU A 106 -39.69 -4.11 -14.80
N VAL A 107 -39.30 -5.16 -14.06
CA VAL A 107 -40.05 -6.43 -14.02
C VAL A 107 -41.39 -6.27 -13.29
N GLU A 108 -41.47 -5.44 -12.24
CA GLU A 108 -42.74 -5.18 -11.52
C GLU A 108 -43.66 -4.18 -12.26
N SER A 109 -43.11 -3.29 -13.10
CA SER A 109 -43.89 -2.30 -13.87
C SER A 109 -44.42 -2.85 -15.20
N GLY A 110 -44.07 -4.10 -15.54
CA GLY A 110 -44.40 -4.79 -16.78
C GLY A 110 -45.55 -5.79 -16.72
N LEU A 111 -46.54 -5.60 -15.83
CA LEU A 111 -47.78 -6.38 -15.77
C LEU A 111 -49.04 -5.49 -15.78
#